data_AF-A0A1V5N4M2-F1
#
_entry.id   AF-A0A1V5N4M2-F1
#
_cell.length_a   1.000
_cell.length_b   1.000
_cell.length_c   1.000
_cell.angle_alpha   90.00
_cell.angle_beta   90.00
_cell.angle_gamma   90.00
#
_symmetry.space_group_name_H-M   'P 1'
#
loop_
_entity.id
_entity.type
_entity.pdbx_description
1 polymer ?
#
loop_
_entity_poly.entity_id
_entity_poly.type
_entity_poly.pdbx_seq_one_letter_code
_entity_poly.pdbx_strand_id
1 'polypeptide(L)'
;MYEFITHTWNPIKGQCFHDCSYCYMKRWGRLKPVRFEPKELKTDLGHDNFIFIGSSCDIWAQNIPEDWIFKTLYHCSNFDNKYLF
;
A
#
# COMPACT_ATOMS: atom_id res chain seq x y z
N MET A 1 10.13 -2.81 -10.68
CA MET A 1 10.18 -2.31 -9.29
C MET A 1 11.59 -1.82 -9.05
N TYR A 2 11.80 -0.76 -8.27
CA TYR A 2 13.15 -0.22 -8.05
C TYR A 2 14.06 -1.27 -7.40
N GLU A 3 15.34 -1.31 -7.80
CA GLU A 3 16.30 -2.31 -7.31
C GLU A 3 16.56 -2.21 -5.79
N PHE A 4 16.35 -1.03 -5.22
CA PHE A 4 16.54 -0.77 -3.79
C PHE A 4 15.33 -1.16 -2.92
N ILE A 5 14.17 -1.51 -3.51
CA ILE A 5 12.99 -1.94 -2.75
C ILE A 5 13.12 -3.42 -2.42
N THR A 6 13.06 -3.76 -1.13
CA THR A 6 13.17 -5.16 -0.69
C THR A 6 11.85 -5.91 -0.89
N HIS A 7 10.71 -5.27 -0.60
CA HIS A 7 9.38 -5.82 -0.85
C HIS A 7 8.29 -4.74 -0.84
N THR A 8 7.08 -5.11 -1.25
CA THR A 8 5.89 -4.26 -1.19
C THR A 8 4.96 -4.68 -0.06
N TRP A 9 4.37 -3.71 0.62
CA TRP A 9 3.28 -3.95 1.58
C TRP A 9 2.04 -3.14 1.18
N ASN A 10 0.88 -3.78 1.10
CA ASN A 10 -0.35 -3.18 0.55
C ASN A 10 -1.54 -3.36 1.51
N PRO A 11 -1.67 -2.52 2.55
CA PRO A 11 -2.81 -2.57 3.47
C PRO A 11 -4.11 -2.06 2.83
N ILE A 12 -4.01 -1.21 1.81
CA ILE A 12 -5.13 -0.73 0.99
C ILE A 12 -5.04 -1.38 -0.38
N LYS A 13 -6.15 -1.98 -0.83
CA LYS A 13 -6.22 -2.76 -2.09
C LYS A 13 -7.48 -2.40 -2.85
N GLY A 14 -7.47 -2.61 -4.17
CA GLY A 14 -8.66 -2.51 -5.01
C GLY A 14 -8.49 -1.52 -6.16
N GLN A 15 -9.60 -1.09 -6.74
CA GLN A 15 -9.62 -0.11 -7.81
C GLN A 15 -9.28 1.27 -7.26
N CYS A 16 -8.11 1.78 -7.63
CA CYS A 16 -7.65 3.11 -7.27
C CYS A 16 -8.52 4.20 -7.92
N PHE A 17 -8.73 5.30 -7.21
CA PHE A 17 -9.54 6.44 -7.65
C PHE A 17 -9.06 7.08 -8.96
N HIS A 18 -7.75 7.14 -9.17
CA HIS A 18 -7.17 7.84 -10.31
C HIS A 18 -7.44 7.15 -11.66
N ASP A 19 -7.76 5.86 -11.66
CA ASP A 19 -8.04 5.04 -12.84
C ASP A 19 -7.08 5.28 -14.03
N CYS A 20 -5.79 5.50 -13.76
CA CYS A 20 -4.82 5.91 -14.78
C CYS A 20 -4.76 4.89 -15.94
N SER A 21 -4.66 5.38 -17.18
CA SER A 21 -4.57 4.54 -18.38
C SER A 21 -3.34 3.62 -18.36
N TYR A 22 -2.24 4.08 -17.76
CA TYR A 22 -0.97 3.36 -17.64
C TYR A 22 -0.85 2.50 -16.37
N CYS A 23 -1.89 2.41 -15.54
CA CYS A 23 -1.80 1.70 -14.26
C CYS A 23 -1.59 0.20 -14.48
N TYR A 24 -0.46 -0.34 -14.01
CA TYR A 24 -0.14 -1.76 -14.17
C TYR A 24 -1.18 -2.69 -13.49
N MET A 25 -1.93 -2.18 -12.50
CA MET A 25 -3.01 -2.92 -11.84
C MET A 25 -4.15 -3.30 -12.79
N LYS A 26 -4.27 -2.65 -13.95
CA LYS A 26 -5.26 -3.00 -14.98
C LYS A 26 -4.99 -4.33 -15.68
N ARG A 27 -3.76 -4.88 -15.59
CA ARG A 27 -3.44 -6.20 -16.16
C ARG A 27 -4.24 -7.35 -15.54
N TRP A 28 -4.86 -7.12 -14.38
CA TRP A 28 -5.73 -8.08 -13.71
C TRP A 28 -7.22 -7.85 -13.98
N GLY A 29 -7.56 -7.04 -14.97
CA GLY A 29 -8.95 -6.77 -15.37
C GLY A 29 -9.71 -5.97 -14.32
N ARG A 30 -10.96 -6.35 -14.07
CA ARG A 30 -11.85 -5.62 -13.14
C ARG A 30 -11.43 -5.87 -11.69
N LEU A 31 -10.82 -4.87 -11.07
CA LEU A 31 -10.44 -4.90 -9.66
C LEU A 31 -11.68 -4.80 -8.75
N LYS A 32 -11.57 -5.36 -7.54
CA LYS A 32 -12.57 -5.15 -6.48
C LYS A 32 -12.58 -3.69 -6.03
N PRO A 33 -13.68 -3.19 -5.43
CA PRO A 33 -13.70 -1.87 -4.82
C PRO A 33 -12.53 -1.66 -3.84
N VAL A 34 -12.13 -0.40 -3.69
CA VAL A 34 -11.11 0.00 -2.72
C VAL A 34 -11.53 -0.44 -1.31
N ARG A 35 -10.59 -1.02 -0.57
CA ARG A 35 -10.82 -1.51 0.78
C ARG A 35 -9.53 -1.52 1.58
N PHE A 36 -9.66 -1.32 2.87
CA PHE A 36 -8.64 -1.68 3.84
C PHE A 36 -8.65 -3.18 4.09
N GLU A 37 -7.48 -3.77 4.30
CA GLU A 37 -7.30 -5.18 4.57
C GLU A 37 -6.73 -5.36 5.99
N PRO A 38 -7.57 -5.42 7.05
CA PRO A 38 -7.12 -5.39 8.44
C PRO A 38 -6.13 -6.49 8.83
N LYS A 39 -6.17 -7.64 8.13
CA LYS A 39 -5.22 -8.73 8.36
C LYS A 39 -3.77 -8.34 8.04
N GLU A 40 -3.56 -7.34 7.19
CA GLU A 40 -2.21 -6.83 6.87
C GLU A 40 -1.56 -6.13 8.07
N LEU A 41 -2.34 -5.69 9.06
CA LEU A 41 -1.80 -5.16 10.33
C LEU A 41 -1.22 -6.24 11.24
N LYS A 42 -1.33 -7.52 10.87
CA LYS A 42 -0.65 -8.63 11.54
C LYS A 42 0.69 -8.98 10.89
N THR A 43 1.02 -8.33 9.77
CA THR A 43 2.25 -8.58 9.04
C THR A 43 3.43 -7.98 9.81
N ASP A 44 4.40 -8.82 10.14
CA ASP A 44 5.72 -8.39 10.60
C ASP A 44 6.48 -7.79 9.42
N LEU A 45 6.86 -6.51 9.51
CA LEU A 45 7.60 -5.81 8.47
C LEU A 45 9.12 -5.98 8.61
N GLY A 46 9.58 -6.69 9.64
CA GLY A 46 11.00 -6.91 9.92
C GLY A 46 11.74 -5.61 10.24
N HIS A 47 13.06 -5.63 10.03
CA HIS A 47 13.96 -4.50 10.24
C HIS A 47 14.92 -4.34 9.05
N ASP A 48 15.54 -3.17 8.91
CA ASP A 48 16.54 -2.84 7.87
C ASP A 48 16.04 -2.99 6.42
N ASN A 49 14.72 -2.95 6.20
CA ASN A 49 14.12 -3.03 4.86
C ASN A 49 13.93 -1.65 4.20
N PHE A 50 13.73 -1.67 2.89
CA PHE A 50 13.17 -0.55 2.14
C PHE A 50 11.85 -1.00 1.50
N ILE A 51 10.74 -0.64 2.13
CA ILE A 51 9.41 -1.17 1.82
C ILE A 51 8.63 -0.15 1.00
N PHE A 52 8.07 -0.57 -0.13
CA PHE A 52 7.15 0.27 -0.90
C PHE A 52 5.70 0.02 -0.48
N ILE A 53 5.08 1.05 0.05
CA ILE A 53 3.68 1.06 0.49
C ILE A 53 2.79 1.52 -0.66
N GLY A 54 1.63 0.88 -0.83
CA GLY A 54 0.64 1.37 -1.80
C GLY A 54 0.97 1.07 -3.27
N SER A 55 1.88 0.14 -3.54
CA SER A 55 2.20 -0.29 -4.91
C SER A 55 0.96 -0.64 -5.75
N SER A 56 -0.09 -1.18 -5.12
CA SER A 56 -1.33 -1.61 -5.78
C SER A 56 -2.48 -0.60 -5.74
N CYS A 57 -2.41 0.38 -4.84
CA CYS A 57 -3.41 1.44 -4.68
C CYS A 57 -2.76 2.59 -3.94
N ASP A 58 -2.87 3.80 -4.50
CA ASP A 58 -2.37 5.02 -3.88
C ASP A 58 -3.07 5.25 -2.53
N ILE A 59 -2.29 5.32 -1.44
CA ILE A 59 -2.81 5.51 -0.09
C ILE A 59 -3.22 6.97 0.17
N TRP A 60 -2.74 7.91 -0.64
CA TRP A 60 -3.01 9.34 -0.54
C TRP A 60 -4.14 9.78 -1.48
N ALA A 61 -4.76 8.84 -2.20
CA ALA A 61 -5.88 9.14 -3.08
C ALA A 61 -7.07 9.73 -2.29
N GLN A 62 -7.79 10.65 -2.93
CA GLN A 62 -8.86 11.44 -2.30
C GLN A 62 -9.97 10.60 -1.64
N ASN A 63 -10.21 9.40 -2.15
CA ASN A 63 -11.26 8.51 -1.64
C ASN A 63 -10.78 7.56 -0.52
N ILE A 64 -9.53 7.68 -0.06
CA ILE A 64 -9.01 6.89 1.05
C ILE A 64 -9.38 7.57 2.37
N PRO A 65 -10.10 6.89 3.27
CA PRO A 65 -10.37 7.39 4.61
C PRO A 65 -9.07 7.65 5.40
N GLU A 66 -9.02 8.79 6.11
CA GLU A 66 -7.87 9.16 6.93
C GLU A 66 -7.52 8.09 7.97
N ASP A 67 -8.51 7.38 8.52
CA ASP A 67 -8.28 6.33 9.51
C ASP A 67 -7.47 5.15 8.92
N TRP A 68 -7.59 4.86 7.62
CA TRP A 68 -6.80 3.82 6.95
C TRP A 68 -5.35 4.26 6.75
N ILE A 69 -5.14 5.53 6.44
CA ILE A 69 -3.81 6.15 6.33
C ILE A 69 -3.13 6.11 7.71
N PHE A 70 -3.81 6.57 8.76
CA PHE A 70 -3.25 6.56 10.12
C PHE A 70 -2.94 5.15 10.62
N LYS A 71 -3.81 4.16 10.38
CA LYS A 71 -3.53 2.76 10.71
C LYS A 71 -2.30 2.22 9.98
N THR A 72 -2.13 2.60 8.71
CA THR A 72 -0.97 2.21 7.89
C THR A 72 0.31 2.82 8.46
N LEU A 73 0.33 4.13 8.69
CA LEU A 73 1.49 4.84 9.23
C LEU A 73 1.84 4.38 10.65
N TYR A 74 0.83 4.19 11.50
CA TYR A 74 1.03 3.67 12.85
C TYR A 74 1.66 2.28 12.83
N HIS A 75 1.21 1.38 11.94
CA HIS A 75 1.82 0.07 11.78
C HIS A 75 3.29 0.16 11.37
N CYS A 76 3.59 0.99 10.36
CA CYS A 76 4.96 1.27 9.93
C CYS A 76 5.84 1.79 11.08
N SER A 77 5.33 2.68 11.93
CA SER A 77 6.11 3.25 13.04
C SER A 77 6.56 2.25 14.10
N ASN A 78 5.99 1.04 14.12
CA ASN A 78 6.42 -0.02 15.04
C ASN A 78 7.66 -0.79 14.55
N PHE A 79 8.18 -0.50 13.36
CA PHE A 79 9.31 -1.21 12.76
C PHE A 79 10.36 -0.24 12.24
N ASP A 80 11.64 -0.58 12.46
CA ASP A 80 12.77 0.23 12.00
C ASP A 80 13.12 -0.10 10.54
N ASN A 81 12.37 0.50 9.61
CA ASN A 81 12.57 0.34 8.17
C ASN A 81 12.49 1.70 7.45
N LYS A 82 12.94 1.72 6.20
CA LYS A 82 12.71 2.82 5.26
C LYS A 82 11.44 2.56 4.47
N TYR A 83 10.62 3.59 4.29
CA TYR A 83 9.35 3.50 3.60
C TYR A 83 9.31 4.43 2.40
N LEU A 84 8.89 3.89 1.26
CA LEU A 84 8.44 4.68 0.11
C LEU A 84 6.91 4.65 0.12
N PHE A 85 6.27 5.81 0.05
CA PHE A 85 4.82 5.96 -0.03
C PHE A 85 4.42 6.52 -1.39
#